data_AF-A0A8K1CIK8-F1
#
_entry.id   AF-A0A8K1CIK8-F1
#
_cell.length_a   1.000
_cell.length_b   1.000
_cell.length_c   1.000
_cell.angle_alpha   90.00
_cell.angle_beta   90.00
_cell.angle_gamma   90.00
#
_symmetry.space_group_name_H-M   'P 1'
#
loop_
_entity.id
_entity.type
_entity.pdbx_description
1 polymer ?
#
loop_
_entity_poly.entity_id
_entity_poly.type
_entity_poly.pdbx_seq_one_letter_code
_entity_poly.pdbx_strand_id
1 'polypeptide(L)'
;MTSMTTASPGLRRDWFTASSARGLREASAFSYEEYVCRAMERVAGDTELEEDQQQIELDLARIGDSVAQYLLHEHDVEHTESKYVDAVRRVLMAYTLRNRRVGYIQGHADVLCFLLANTSTWCNEEEAFWIYACVIEEVFPDDFFARTPKLHGFHVDVKLLSELIAKRLMPHIPQLAAVDLSMITSLLACKWFVCLWVGELPTSLLVPVWEFMLCDADGTFLHLLLALHMVRLAADALAATGETDEPWDSSFLYKELLESCRALPDADFRALFDQASAVYNLSDEGVEDMRAAIRADSHFRAQEARVLMKTVHFDSTQLLRLHDEFLFARMYAKVCDRRRLRGVRRDFIDLLLSREFPMLNAELHRRISDHIPSDAIGNVSFFNLIQALSVLHYGTPKERASLLFSLVDRGERKRLTPTEMSELAELLCGLAISAATGAQVSWPAKPSATTTRRNSPLLHEHFLVQLKQISASNQSSKELTRDEWIQYVLRTPDLHQLVSDWGRFDKQMSPVSGRRHRTHRSKSSPSEQRLKNGEDAVQQIQMSEELQYLRSRAFSDEYGRMSPPKPKTVSLLSNRMKKKYNKLSQHSAFFLSASNDPQLEFRNQVYWCQCSIS
;
A
#
# COMPACT_ATOMS: atom_id res chain seq x y z
N MET A 1 5.98 -25.54 -49.84
CA MET A 1 7.18 -26.05 -49.15
C MET A 1 8.15 -24.90 -48.98
N THR A 2 8.04 -24.21 -47.85
CA THR A 2 9.02 -23.25 -47.35
C THR A 2 8.90 -23.36 -45.84
N SER A 3 9.88 -23.99 -45.22
CA SER A 3 9.86 -24.41 -43.83
C SER A 3 9.82 -23.19 -42.90
N MET A 4 8.82 -23.17 -42.02
CA MET A 4 8.91 -22.45 -40.76
C MET A 4 10.16 -22.93 -40.02
N THR A 5 11.10 -22.01 -39.84
CA THR A 5 12.27 -22.17 -39.00
C THR A 5 11.79 -22.41 -37.58
N THR A 6 11.82 -23.67 -37.15
CA THR A 6 11.73 -24.06 -35.76
C THR A 6 12.96 -23.52 -35.04
N ALA A 7 12.83 -22.31 -34.46
CA ALA A 7 13.77 -21.85 -33.46
C ALA A 7 13.82 -22.93 -32.37
N SER A 8 15.04 -23.39 -32.04
CA SER A 8 15.25 -24.33 -30.94
C SER A 8 14.64 -23.74 -29.66
N PRO A 9 13.88 -24.51 -28.87
CA PRO A 9 13.30 -24.02 -27.62
C PRO A 9 14.43 -23.85 -26.62
N GLY A 10 15.08 -22.67 -26.62
CA GLY A 10 15.70 -22.18 -25.41
C GLY A 10 14.64 -22.23 -24.33
N LEU A 11 14.93 -22.91 -23.22
CA LEU A 11 14.02 -23.12 -22.10
C LEU A 11 13.40 -21.75 -21.73
N ARG A 12 12.14 -21.51 -22.15
CA ARG A 12 11.41 -20.28 -21.87
C ARG A 12 11.43 -20.07 -20.35
N ARG A 13 11.76 -18.87 -19.89
CA ARG A 13 11.88 -18.62 -18.44
C ARG A 13 10.51 -18.82 -17.79
N ASP A 14 10.50 -19.61 -16.72
CA ASP A 14 9.34 -19.79 -15.87
C ASP A 14 9.08 -18.48 -15.10
N TRP A 15 8.10 -17.70 -15.57
CA TRP A 15 7.75 -16.40 -14.98
C TRP A 15 7.28 -16.49 -13.53
N PHE A 16 6.64 -17.59 -13.15
CA PHE A 16 6.17 -17.80 -11.77
C PHE A 16 7.35 -17.93 -10.80
N THR A 17 8.43 -18.58 -11.24
CA THR A 17 9.64 -18.76 -10.41
C THR A 17 10.66 -17.64 -10.55
N ALA A 18 10.68 -16.97 -11.70
CA ALA A 18 11.61 -15.86 -11.95
C ALA A 18 11.13 -14.54 -11.32
N SER A 19 9.82 -14.38 -11.12
CA SER A 19 9.23 -13.24 -10.41
C SER A 19 9.01 -13.52 -8.91
N SER A 20 8.54 -12.52 -8.18
CA SER A 20 8.12 -12.63 -6.77
C SER A 20 6.74 -13.29 -6.58
N ALA A 21 6.09 -13.75 -7.66
CA ALA A 21 4.78 -14.42 -7.61
C ALA A 21 4.72 -15.56 -6.58
N ARG A 22 5.77 -16.38 -6.48
CA ARG A 22 5.86 -17.43 -5.44
C ARG A 22 5.84 -16.86 -4.03
N GLY A 23 6.57 -15.76 -3.79
CA GLY A 23 6.61 -15.10 -2.49
C GLY A 23 5.25 -14.51 -2.12
N LEU A 24 4.54 -13.91 -3.08
CA LEU A 24 3.17 -13.43 -2.87
C LEU A 24 2.20 -14.55 -2.52
N ARG A 25 2.33 -15.73 -3.17
CA ARG A 25 1.53 -16.91 -2.82
C ARG A 25 1.80 -17.37 -1.39
N GLU A 26 3.06 -17.49 -1.01
CA GLU A 26 3.47 -17.97 0.32
C GLU A 26 3.09 -16.98 1.44
N ALA A 27 3.10 -15.68 1.15
CA ALA A 27 2.70 -14.64 2.09
C ALA A 27 1.18 -14.42 2.16
N SER A 28 0.42 -14.96 1.21
CA SER A 28 -1.02 -14.77 1.13
C SER A 28 -1.75 -15.47 2.28
N ALA A 29 -2.79 -14.82 2.79
CA ALA A 29 -3.67 -15.40 3.80
C ALA A 29 -4.59 -16.50 3.23
N PHE A 30 -4.85 -16.48 1.92
CA PHE A 30 -5.74 -17.42 1.22
C PHE A 30 -5.05 -18.03 0.00
N SER A 31 -5.39 -19.28 -0.32
CA SER A 31 -5.00 -19.90 -1.59
C SER A 31 -5.79 -19.32 -2.76
N TYR A 32 -5.34 -19.59 -3.98
CA TYR A 32 -6.07 -19.19 -5.19
C TYR A 32 -7.48 -19.81 -5.22
N GLU A 33 -7.61 -21.09 -4.88
CA GLU A 33 -8.89 -21.80 -4.83
C GLU A 33 -9.85 -21.17 -3.82
N GLU A 34 -9.34 -20.75 -2.65
CA GLU A 34 -10.16 -20.06 -1.65
C GLU A 34 -10.65 -18.70 -2.15
N TYR A 35 -9.81 -17.94 -2.87
CA TYR A 35 -10.24 -16.70 -3.51
C TYR A 35 -11.32 -16.96 -4.56
N VAL A 36 -11.15 -17.97 -5.42
CA VAL A 36 -12.15 -18.35 -6.43
C VAL A 36 -13.48 -18.74 -5.76
N CYS A 37 -13.45 -19.62 -4.77
CA CYS A 37 -14.66 -20.04 -4.06
C CYS A 37 -15.41 -18.83 -3.48
N ARG A 38 -14.69 -17.93 -2.79
CA ARG A 38 -15.29 -16.73 -2.20
C ARG A 38 -15.80 -15.73 -3.22
N ALA A 39 -15.14 -15.60 -4.36
CA ALA A 39 -15.56 -14.67 -5.41
C ALA A 39 -16.83 -15.15 -6.13
N MET A 40 -17.03 -16.48 -6.16
CA MET A 40 -18.22 -17.10 -6.75
C MET A 40 -19.40 -17.19 -5.77
N GLU A 41 -19.14 -17.17 -4.46
CA GLU A 41 -20.17 -17.01 -3.44
C GLU A 41 -20.76 -15.59 -3.51
N ARG A 42 -22.06 -15.47 -3.82
CA ARG A 42 -22.74 -14.17 -3.85
C ARG A 42 -22.69 -13.51 -2.47
N VAL A 43 -21.88 -12.47 -2.32
CA VAL A 43 -21.88 -11.61 -1.13
C VAL A 43 -22.87 -10.48 -1.35
N ALA A 44 -24.12 -10.67 -0.94
CA ALA A 44 -25.13 -9.62 -1.00
C ALA A 44 -24.66 -8.38 -0.19
N GLY A 45 -24.61 -7.22 -0.84
CA GLY A 45 -24.28 -5.94 -0.21
C GLY A 45 -22.83 -5.45 -0.40
N ASP A 46 -22.03 -6.11 -1.24
CA ASP A 46 -20.70 -5.63 -1.64
C ASP A 46 -20.78 -4.93 -3.01
N THR A 47 -21.15 -3.65 -3.01
CA THR A 47 -21.40 -2.88 -4.24
C THR A 47 -20.16 -2.77 -5.12
N GLU A 48 -18.96 -2.67 -4.54
CA GLU A 48 -17.72 -2.56 -5.31
C GLU A 48 -17.41 -3.86 -6.07
N LEU A 49 -17.65 -5.01 -5.44
CA LEU A 49 -17.49 -6.32 -6.09
C LEU A 49 -18.54 -6.54 -7.18
N GLU A 50 -19.79 -6.12 -6.95
CA GLU A 50 -20.87 -6.20 -7.93
C GLU A 50 -20.56 -5.35 -9.18
N GLU A 51 -20.03 -4.14 -8.99
CA GLU A 51 -19.57 -3.27 -10.09
C GLU A 51 -18.40 -3.91 -10.86
N ASP A 52 -17.42 -4.47 -10.15
CA ASP A 52 -16.29 -5.16 -10.78
C ASP A 52 -16.76 -6.36 -11.60
N GLN A 53 -17.67 -7.18 -11.06
CA GLN A 53 -18.21 -8.34 -11.75
C GLN A 53 -18.94 -7.94 -13.04
N GLN A 54 -19.77 -6.88 -13.00
CA GLN A 54 -20.45 -6.39 -14.20
C GLN A 54 -19.45 -5.97 -15.28
N GLN A 55 -18.39 -5.25 -14.89
CA GLN A 55 -17.38 -4.78 -15.83
C GLN A 55 -16.52 -5.93 -16.38
N ILE A 56 -16.26 -6.98 -15.58
CA ILE A 56 -15.62 -8.21 -16.04
C ILE A 56 -16.46 -8.89 -17.11
N GLU A 57 -17.77 -9.09 -16.89
CA GLU A 57 -18.62 -9.75 -17.90
C GLU A 57 -18.71 -8.96 -19.21
N LEU A 58 -18.73 -7.62 -19.14
CA LEU A 58 -18.67 -6.77 -20.34
C LEU A 58 -17.38 -6.96 -21.14
N ASP A 59 -16.26 -7.17 -20.46
CA ASP A 59 -14.96 -7.37 -21.10
C ASP A 59 -14.80 -8.81 -21.61
N LEU A 60 -15.28 -9.81 -20.88
CA LEU A 60 -15.27 -11.20 -21.32
C LEU A 60 -16.09 -11.43 -22.60
N ALA A 61 -17.11 -10.61 -22.86
CA ALA A 61 -17.89 -10.70 -24.10
C ALA A 61 -17.11 -10.28 -25.37
N ARG A 62 -15.93 -9.67 -25.22
CA ARG A 62 -15.14 -9.08 -26.32
C ARG A 62 -13.70 -9.62 -26.44
N ILE A 63 -13.32 -10.64 -25.68
CA ILE A 63 -11.97 -11.23 -25.73
C ILE A 63 -11.77 -12.33 -26.77
N GLY A 64 -12.76 -12.61 -27.64
CA GLY A 64 -12.68 -13.71 -28.60
C GLY A 64 -11.43 -13.65 -29.48
N ASP A 65 -11.04 -12.47 -29.96
CA ASP A 65 -9.82 -12.27 -30.74
C ASP A 65 -8.55 -12.60 -29.94
N SER A 66 -8.49 -12.19 -28.66
CA SER A 66 -7.35 -12.50 -27.78
C SER A 66 -7.29 -13.98 -27.41
N VAL A 67 -8.43 -14.63 -27.21
CA VAL A 67 -8.50 -16.08 -27.00
C VAL A 67 -8.00 -16.81 -28.25
N ALA A 68 -8.46 -16.41 -29.44
CA ALA A 68 -8.01 -16.97 -30.70
C ALA A 68 -6.50 -16.75 -30.94
N GLN A 69 -5.99 -15.55 -30.63
CA GLN A 69 -4.60 -15.21 -30.84
C GLN A 69 -3.64 -15.93 -29.88
N TYR A 70 -3.99 -16.02 -28.60
CA TYR A 70 -3.05 -16.49 -27.57
C TYR A 70 -3.33 -17.91 -27.06
N LEU A 71 -4.59 -18.36 -27.03
CA LEU A 71 -4.98 -19.57 -26.31
C LEU A 71 -5.47 -20.70 -27.21
N LEU A 72 -5.93 -20.40 -28.43
CA LEU A 72 -6.30 -21.43 -29.40
C LEU A 72 -5.08 -21.90 -30.19
N HIS A 73 -4.93 -23.22 -30.29
CA HIS A 73 -4.09 -23.86 -31.31
C HIS A 73 -4.97 -24.26 -32.51
N GLU A 74 -4.39 -24.38 -33.70
CA GLU A 74 -5.06 -24.52 -35.02
C GLU A 74 -6.10 -25.67 -35.17
N HIS A 75 -6.36 -26.47 -34.13
CA HIS A 75 -7.24 -27.64 -34.17
C HIS A 75 -8.42 -27.66 -33.16
N ASP A 76 -8.64 -26.64 -32.33
CA ASP A 76 -9.65 -26.67 -31.25
C ASP A 76 -10.53 -25.39 -31.21
N VAL A 77 -11.61 -25.30 -32.01
CA VAL A 77 -12.22 -23.98 -32.31
C VAL A 77 -13.51 -23.64 -31.54
N GLU A 78 -14.40 -24.58 -31.18
CA GLU A 78 -15.73 -24.17 -30.64
C GLU A 78 -16.01 -24.53 -29.17
N HIS A 79 -15.62 -25.71 -28.68
CA HIS A 79 -15.89 -26.11 -27.28
C HIS A 79 -14.83 -25.61 -26.28
N THR A 80 -13.74 -25.01 -26.79
CA THR A 80 -12.57 -24.64 -26.02
C THR A 80 -12.56 -23.16 -25.63
N GLU A 81 -13.18 -22.28 -26.42
CA GLU A 81 -13.24 -20.83 -26.15
C GLU A 81 -13.94 -20.54 -24.80
N SER A 82 -15.12 -21.12 -24.58
CA SER A 82 -15.88 -20.97 -23.32
C SER A 82 -15.06 -21.35 -22.09
N LYS A 83 -14.25 -22.42 -22.19
CA LYS A 83 -13.35 -22.85 -21.10
C LYS A 83 -12.30 -21.78 -20.77
N TYR A 84 -11.73 -21.13 -21.78
CA TYR A 84 -10.73 -20.07 -21.58
C TYR A 84 -11.37 -18.79 -21.02
N VAL A 85 -12.55 -18.41 -21.53
CA VAL A 85 -13.33 -17.29 -20.98
C VAL A 85 -13.64 -17.54 -19.50
N ASP A 86 -14.04 -18.75 -19.14
CA ASP A 86 -14.29 -19.15 -17.75
C ASP A 86 -13.05 -19.11 -16.86
N ALA A 87 -11.88 -19.48 -17.40
CA ALA A 87 -10.60 -19.39 -16.70
C ALA A 87 -10.23 -17.93 -16.42
N VAL A 88 -10.33 -17.06 -17.43
CA VAL A 88 -10.09 -15.61 -17.27
C VAL A 88 -11.06 -15.01 -16.24
N ARG A 89 -12.34 -15.39 -16.28
CA ARG A 89 -13.35 -14.97 -15.30
C ARG A 89 -12.92 -15.32 -13.87
N ARG A 90 -12.55 -16.58 -13.63
CA ARG A 90 -12.14 -17.04 -12.29
C ARG A 90 -10.94 -16.26 -11.76
N VAL A 91 -9.91 -16.07 -12.58
CA VAL A 91 -8.70 -15.33 -12.18
C VAL A 91 -9.00 -13.87 -11.88
N LEU A 92 -9.78 -13.19 -12.74
CA LEU A 92 -10.16 -11.79 -12.52
C LEU A 92 -11.01 -11.62 -11.27
N MET A 93 -12.04 -12.45 -11.09
CA MET A 93 -12.92 -12.41 -9.92
C MET A 93 -12.17 -12.73 -8.62
N ALA A 94 -11.23 -13.68 -8.64
CA ALA A 94 -10.36 -13.94 -7.50
C ALA A 94 -9.49 -12.72 -7.16
N TYR A 95 -8.99 -12.01 -8.18
CA TYR A 95 -8.11 -10.85 -7.97
C TYR A 95 -8.83 -9.66 -7.33
N THR A 96 -10.09 -9.42 -7.68
CA THR A 96 -10.86 -8.32 -7.07
C THR A 96 -10.99 -8.48 -5.56
N LEU A 97 -11.08 -9.73 -5.06
CA LEU A 97 -11.05 -10.03 -3.62
C LEU A 97 -9.67 -9.90 -3.00
N ARG A 98 -8.62 -10.27 -3.75
CA ARG A 98 -7.24 -10.19 -3.28
C ARG A 98 -6.83 -8.75 -2.98
N ASN A 99 -7.13 -7.83 -3.89
CA ASN A 99 -6.71 -6.45 -3.79
C ASN A 99 -7.87 -5.49 -4.05
N ARG A 100 -8.67 -5.24 -3.00
CA ARG A 100 -9.84 -4.33 -3.02
C ARG A 100 -9.48 -2.90 -3.39
N ARG A 101 -8.25 -2.46 -3.07
CA ARG A 101 -7.76 -1.12 -3.42
C ARG A 101 -7.66 -0.92 -4.93
N VAL A 102 -7.44 -2.00 -5.69
CA VAL A 102 -7.37 -2.00 -7.16
C VAL A 102 -8.68 -2.44 -7.77
N GLY A 103 -9.28 -3.55 -7.30
CA GLY A 103 -10.48 -4.12 -7.91
C GLY A 103 -10.22 -4.64 -9.33
N TYR A 104 -11.23 -4.58 -10.21
CA TYR A 104 -11.06 -4.91 -11.62
C TYR A 104 -10.53 -3.71 -12.41
N ILE A 105 -9.56 -3.97 -13.30
CA ILE A 105 -9.03 -2.98 -14.24
C ILE A 105 -9.56 -3.30 -15.63
N GLN A 106 -10.30 -2.35 -16.20
CA GLN A 106 -10.92 -2.53 -17.52
C GLN A 106 -9.86 -2.79 -18.60
N GLY A 107 -10.10 -3.77 -19.46
CA GLY A 107 -9.20 -4.24 -20.52
C GLY A 107 -8.26 -5.38 -20.08
N HIS A 108 -8.23 -5.75 -18.81
CA HIS A 108 -7.30 -6.77 -18.33
C HIS A 108 -7.74 -8.21 -18.65
N ALA A 109 -8.95 -8.40 -19.20
CA ALA A 109 -9.34 -9.71 -19.72
C ALA A 109 -8.40 -10.16 -20.86
N ASP A 110 -8.04 -9.25 -21.77
CA ASP A 110 -7.07 -9.51 -22.85
C ASP A 110 -5.65 -9.76 -22.30
N VAL A 111 -5.25 -9.01 -21.27
CA VAL A 111 -3.98 -9.22 -20.56
C VAL A 111 -3.91 -10.63 -19.97
N LEU A 112 -5.00 -11.11 -19.39
CA LEU A 112 -5.05 -12.46 -18.83
C LEU A 112 -5.03 -13.55 -19.90
N CYS A 113 -5.61 -13.34 -21.08
CA CYS A 113 -5.44 -14.26 -22.21
C CYS A 113 -3.97 -14.43 -22.59
N PHE A 114 -3.25 -13.32 -22.73
CA PHE A 114 -1.81 -13.34 -22.98
C PHE A 114 -1.05 -14.06 -21.85
N LEU A 115 -1.37 -13.77 -20.59
CA LEU A 115 -0.67 -14.34 -19.45
C LEU A 115 -0.87 -15.87 -19.34
N LEU A 116 -2.10 -16.36 -19.52
CA LEU A 116 -2.44 -17.79 -19.50
C LEU A 116 -1.69 -18.59 -20.57
N ALA A 117 -1.34 -17.97 -21.70
CA ALA A 117 -0.52 -18.59 -22.75
C ALA A 117 0.98 -18.65 -22.41
N ASN A 118 1.42 -17.93 -21.37
CA ASN A 118 2.82 -17.79 -20.99
C ASN A 118 3.14 -18.33 -19.59
N THR A 119 2.21 -19.05 -18.97
CA THR A 119 2.48 -19.82 -17.76
C THR A 119 3.39 -21.02 -18.03
N SER A 120 4.03 -21.55 -16.99
CA SER A 120 5.02 -22.62 -17.09
C SER A 120 4.38 -23.93 -17.52
N THR A 121 3.17 -24.17 -17.02
CA THR A 121 2.24 -25.13 -17.59
C THR A 121 1.16 -24.35 -18.34
N TRP A 122 0.95 -24.66 -19.62
CA TRP A 122 -0.03 -23.96 -20.46
C TRP A 122 -1.40 -23.84 -19.78
N CYS A 123 -1.95 -22.62 -19.74
CA CYS A 123 -3.25 -22.31 -19.15
C CYS A 123 -3.38 -22.67 -17.66
N ASN A 124 -2.31 -22.47 -16.87
CA ASN A 124 -2.34 -22.63 -15.42
C ASN A 124 -2.92 -21.37 -14.74
N GLU A 125 -4.15 -21.46 -14.25
CA GLU A 125 -4.84 -20.33 -13.63
C GLU A 125 -4.16 -19.81 -12.36
N GLU A 126 -3.66 -20.69 -11.48
CA GLU A 126 -3.02 -20.30 -10.24
C GLU A 126 -1.71 -19.54 -10.53
N GLU A 127 -0.88 -20.07 -11.45
CA GLU A 127 0.35 -19.38 -11.86
C GLU A 127 0.03 -18.00 -12.47
N ALA A 128 -0.95 -17.94 -13.38
CA ALA A 128 -1.38 -16.68 -13.99
C ALA A 128 -1.89 -15.68 -12.94
N PHE A 129 -2.67 -16.14 -11.96
CA PHE A 129 -3.17 -15.29 -10.88
C PHE A 129 -2.03 -14.64 -10.08
N TRP A 130 -1.02 -15.43 -9.68
CA TRP A 130 0.09 -14.91 -8.88
C TRP A 130 1.07 -14.05 -9.68
N ILE A 131 1.32 -14.37 -10.95
CA ILE A 131 2.12 -13.51 -11.83
C ILE A 131 1.37 -12.19 -12.07
N TYR A 132 0.05 -12.24 -12.30
CA TYR A 132 -0.76 -11.04 -12.45
C TYR A 132 -0.72 -10.16 -11.19
N ALA A 133 -0.88 -10.76 -10.01
CA ALA A 133 -0.72 -10.05 -8.74
C ALA A 133 0.67 -9.41 -8.62
N CYS A 134 1.74 -10.13 -8.99
CA CYS A 134 3.09 -9.58 -8.99
C CYS A 134 3.22 -8.33 -9.87
N VAL A 135 2.66 -8.35 -11.09
CA VAL A 135 2.74 -7.18 -11.99
C VAL A 135 1.98 -6.00 -11.41
N ILE A 136 0.75 -6.21 -10.96
CA ILE A 136 -0.12 -5.13 -10.51
C ILE A 136 0.30 -4.56 -9.14
N GLU A 137 0.84 -5.40 -8.24
CA GLU A 137 1.16 -5.01 -6.86
C GLU A 137 2.61 -4.58 -6.66
N GLU A 138 3.56 -5.04 -7.50
CA GLU A 138 4.98 -4.83 -7.28
C GLU A 138 5.68 -3.97 -8.34
N VAL A 139 5.34 -4.17 -9.63
CA VAL A 139 6.04 -3.48 -10.74
C VAL A 139 5.75 -1.97 -10.73
N PHE A 140 4.50 -1.60 -10.49
CA PHE A 140 4.03 -0.21 -10.47
C PHE A 140 3.84 0.32 -9.04
N PRO A 141 3.81 1.65 -8.83
CA PRO A 141 3.42 2.24 -7.56
C PRO A 141 2.04 1.76 -7.06
N ASP A 142 1.85 1.69 -5.74
CA ASP A 142 0.63 1.16 -5.07
C ASP A 142 -0.67 1.94 -5.38
N ASP A 143 -0.54 3.12 -5.97
CA ASP A 143 -1.63 4.00 -6.38
C ASP A 143 -1.78 4.11 -7.90
N PHE A 144 -1.01 3.35 -8.69
CA PHE A 144 -1.08 3.37 -10.14
C PHE A 144 -2.43 2.87 -10.65
N PHE A 145 -2.83 1.66 -10.23
CA PHE A 145 -4.11 1.04 -10.55
C PHE A 145 -5.17 1.24 -9.45
N ALA A 146 -4.91 2.08 -8.45
CA ALA A 146 -5.82 2.24 -7.31
C ALA A 146 -7.12 2.95 -7.71
N ARG A 147 -8.22 2.54 -7.08
CA ARG A 147 -9.55 3.15 -7.26
C ARG A 147 -9.67 4.48 -6.50
N THR A 148 -8.93 4.61 -5.39
CA THR A 148 -8.98 5.78 -4.51
C THR A 148 -7.58 6.13 -3.98
N PRO A 149 -7.04 7.34 -4.27
CA PRO A 149 -7.52 8.29 -5.28
C PRO A 149 -7.41 7.66 -6.68
N LYS A 150 -8.47 7.80 -7.50
CA LYS A 150 -8.60 7.09 -8.78
C LYS A 150 -7.40 7.33 -9.69
N LEU A 151 -6.69 6.25 -10.02
CA LEU A 151 -5.58 6.19 -10.97
C LEU A 151 -4.51 7.27 -10.72
N HIS A 152 -4.26 7.59 -9.46
CA HIS A 152 -3.38 8.73 -9.11
C HIS A 152 -1.96 8.52 -9.60
N GLY A 153 -1.37 7.34 -9.38
CA GLY A 153 -0.04 7.00 -9.86
C GLY A 153 0.02 6.91 -11.39
N PHE A 154 -1.05 6.45 -12.04
CA PHE A 154 -1.15 6.47 -13.51
C PHE A 154 -1.11 7.91 -14.06
N HIS A 155 -1.87 8.83 -13.47
CA HIS A 155 -1.84 10.24 -13.88
C HIS A 155 -0.47 10.89 -13.66
N VAL A 156 0.25 10.49 -12.60
CA VAL A 156 1.64 10.91 -12.38
C VAL A 156 2.53 10.44 -13.52
N ASP A 157 2.41 9.17 -13.93
CA ASP A 157 3.22 8.60 -15.02
C ASP A 157 2.84 9.15 -16.41
N VAL A 158 1.57 9.48 -16.65
CA VAL A 158 1.12 10.21 -17.85
C VAL A 158 1.79 11.59 -17.92
N LYS A 159 1.75 12.34 -16.82
CA LYS A 159 2.38 13.65 -16.74
C LYS A 159 3.90 13.54 -16.91
N LEU A 160 4.52 12.54 -16.28
CA LEU A 160 5.95 12.27 -16.40
C LEU A 160 6.35 11.92 -17.83
N LEU A 161 5.60 11.06 -18.53
CA LEU A 161 5.84 10.76 -19.94
C LEU A 161 5.78 12.03 -20.80
N SER A 162 4.77 12.88 -20.59
CA SER A 162 4.63 14.16 -21.30
C SER A 162 5.85 15.06 -21.08
N GLU A 163 6.34 15.17 -19.84
CA GLU A 163 7.56 15.93 -19.55
C GLU A 163 8.82 15.31 -20.14
N LEU A 164 8.94 13.99 -20.14
CA LEU A 164 10.07 13.28 -20.75
C LEU A 164 10.11 13.51 -22.26
N ILE A 165 8.98 13.41 -22.96
CA ILE A 165 8.89 13.70 -24.40
C ILE A 165 9.28 15.16 -24.66
N ALA A 166 8.71 16.10 -23.92
CA ALA A 166 9.00 17.52 -24.08
C ALA A 166 10.47 17.87 -23.83
N LYS A 167 11.10 17.24 -22.82
CA LYS A 167 12.49 17.55 -22.44
C LYS A 167 13.52 16.79 -23.27
N ARG A 168 13.23 15.56 -23.69
CA ARG A 168 14.21 14.65 -24.33
C ARG A 168 14.05 14.52 -25.84
N LEU A 169 12.83 14.68 -26.36
CA LEU A 169 12.55 14.46 -27.79
C LEU A 169 12.30 15.77 -28.55
N MET A 170 11.51 16.68 -27.98
CA MET A 170 11.15 17.94 -28.65
C MET A 170 12.34 18.78 -29.14
N PRO A 171 13.51 18.87 -28.45
CA PRO A 171 14.67 19.59 -28.98
C PRO A 171 15.22 19.02 -30.29
N HIS A 172 14.97 17.73 -30.56
CA HIS A 172 15.41 17.02 -31.75
C HIS A 172 14.28 16.82 -32.77
N ILE A 173 13.02 16.89 -32.32
CA ILE A 173 11.81 16.69 -33.12
C ILE A 173 10.86 17.87 -32.85
N PRO A 174 11.09 19.05 -33.46
CA PRO A 174 10.32 20.27 -33.17
C PRO A 174 8.82 20.16 -33.49
N GLN A 175 8.43 19.26 -34.39
CA GLN A 175 7.04 18.99 -34.75
C GLN A 175 6.19 18.55 -33.55
N LEU A 176 6.81 17.93 -32.53
CA LEU A 176 6.14 17.58 -31.27
C LEU A 176 5.67 18.81 -30.47
N ALA A 177 6.15 20.02 -30.78
CA ALA A 177 5.68 21.24 -30.15
C ALA A 177 4.31 21.71 -30.68
N ALA A 178 3.90 21.24 -31.86
CA ALA A 178 2.63 21.63 -32.49
C ALA A 178 1.44 20.77 -32.03
N VAL A 179 1.68 19.69 -31.27
CA VAL A 179 0.65 18.75 -30.83
C VAL A 179 0.26 18.95 -29.37
N ASP A 180 -0.95 18.53 -29.00
CA ASP A 180 -1.36 18.43 -27.60
C ASP A 180 -0.74 17.18 -26.98
N LEU A 181 0.49 17.32 -26.50
CA LEU A 181 1.23 16.25 -25.83
C LEU A 181 0.48 15.70 -24.61
N SER A 182 -0.30 16.51 -23.89
CA SER A 182 -1.03 16.05 -22.72
C SER A 182 -2.14 15.09 -23.12
N MET A 183 -2.89 15.42 -24.17
CA MET A 183 -3.92 14.55 -24.72
C MET A 183 -3.31 13.26 -25.28
N ILE A 184 -2.29 13.36 -26.12
CA ILE A 184 -1.66 12.19 -26.77
C ILE A 184 -1.09 11.24 -25.73
N THR A 185 -0.30 11.74 -24.77
CA THR A 185 0.28 10.88 -23.73
C THR A 185 -0.76 10.23 -22.86
N SER A 186 -1.89 10.90 -22.58
CA SER A 186 -3.01 10.30 -21.85
C SER A 186 -3.62 9.13 -22.63
N LEU A 187 -3.90 9.31 -23.92
CA LEU A 187 -4.48 8.28 -24.78
C LEU A 187 -3.53 7.09 -24.97
N LEU A 188 -2.25 7.36 -25.24
CA LEU A 188 -1.21 6.34 -25.39
C LEU A 188 -1.00 5.57 -24.09
N ALA A 189 -0.91 6.24 -22.94
CA ALA A 189 -0.73 5.56 -21.66
C ALA A 189 -1.91 4.64 -21.31
N CYS A 190 -3.14 4.99 -21.70
CA CYS A 190 -4.29 4.10 -21.57
C CYS A 190 -4.12 2.80 -22.39
N LYS A 191 -3.45 2.85 -23.55
CA LYS A 191 -3.19 1.68 -24.40
C LYS A 191 -1.93 0.92 -24.00
N TRP A 192 -0.85 1.64 -23.72
CA TRP A 192 0.46 1.07 -23.47
C TRP A 192 0.65 0.67 -22.01
N PHE A 193 0.27 1.53 -21.06
CA PHE A 193 0.58 1.30 -19.65
C PHE A 193 -0.51 0.49 -18.94
N VAL A 194 -1.78 0.83 -19.14
CA VAL A 194 -2.89 0.08 -18.51
C VAL A 194 -2.92 -1.34 -19.04
N CYS A 195 -2.92 -1.53 -20.36
CA CYS A 195 -2.92 -2.87 -20.96
C CYS A 195 -1.54 -3.56 -20.94
N LEU A 196 -0.53 -3.00 -20.28
CA LEU A 196 0.81 -3.61 -20.16
C LEU A 196 1.40 -4.04 -21.52
N TRP A 197 1.20 -3.19 -22.54
CA TRP A 197 1.58 -3.40 -23.95
C TRP A 197 0.87 -4.54 -24.70
N VAL A 198 -0.05 -5.27 -24.05
CA VAL A 198 -0.83 -6.33 -24.69
C VAL A 198 -1.75 -5.73 -25.76
N GLY A 199 -1.68 -6.28 -26.98
CA GLY A 199 -2.41 -5.79 -28.16
C GLY A 199 -1.75 -4.61 -28.89
N GLU A 200 -0.66 -4.07 -28.36
CA GLU A 200 0.06 -2.92 -28.93
C GLU A 200 1.45 -3.31 -29.47
N LEU A 201 2.08 -4.36 -28.94
CA LEU A 201 3.34 -4.92 -29.46
C LEU A 201 3.13 -6.30 -30.09
N PRO A 202 3.92 -6.66 -31.12
CA PRO A 202 4.02 -8.04 -31.60
C PRO A 202 4.43 -9.00 -30.48
N THR A 203 3.91 -10.24 -30.48
CA THR A 203 4.20 -11.24 -29.44
C THR A 203 5.71 -11.52 -29.30
N SER A 204 6.48 -11.44 -30.39
CA SER A 204 7.94 -11.61 -30.39
C SER A 204 8.67 -10.56 -29.54
N LEU A 205 8.12 -9.36 -29.41
CA LEU A 205 8.62 -8.30 -28.53
C LEU A 205 7.95 -8.28 -27.16
N LEU A 206 6.66 -8.57 -27.10
CA LEU A 206 5.87 -8.52 -25.87
C LEU A 206 6.36 -9.52 -24.81
N VAL A 207 6.71 -10.75 -25.22
CA VAL A 207 7.23 -11.78 -24.30
C VAL A 207 8.54 -11.33 -23.64
N PRO A 208 9.60 -10.90 -24.37
CA PRO A 208 10.81 -10.35 -23.76
C PRO A 208 10.59 -9.10 -22.89
N VAL A 209 9.64 -8.22 -23.24
CA VAL A 209 9.27 -7.06 -22.41
C VAL A 209 8.75 -7.53 -21.06
N TRP A 210 7.86 -8.52 -21.05
CA TRP A 210 7.34 -9.12 -19.82
C TRP A 210 8.40 -9.88 -19.03
N GLU A 211 9.29 -10.62 -19.70
CA GLU A 211 10.43 -11.27 -19.06
C GLU A 211 11.32 -10.27 -18.32
N PHE A 212 11.67 -9.15 -18.95
CA PHE A 212 12.45 -8.08 -18.31
C PHE A 212 11.68 -7.45 -17.15
N MET A 213 10.40 -7.13 -17.36
CA MET A 213 9.53 -6.53 -16.34
C MET A 213 9.43 -7.40 -15.07
N LEU A 214 9.37 -8.72 -15.23
CA LEU A 214 9.19 -9.68 -14.14
C LEU A 214 10.49 -10.15 -13.49
N CYS A 215 11.57 -10.29 -14.26
CA CYS A 215 12.81 -10.92 -13.79
C CYS A 215 13.88 -9.92 -13.33
N ASP A 216 13.88 -8.70 -13.88
CA ASP A 216 14.93 -7.72 -13.60
C ASP A 216 14.47 -6.69 -12.56
N ALA A 217 15.39 -6.31 -11.67
CA ALA A 217 15.09 -5.45 -10.53
C ALA A 217 14.67 -4.00 -10.91
N ASP A 218 14.75 -3.67 -12.20
CA ASP A 218 14.63 -2.33 -12.76
C ASP A 218 13.39 -2.16 -13.67
N GLY A 219 12.46 -3.14 -13.69
CA GLY A 219 11.26 -3.11 -14.53
C GLY A 219 10.28 -1.94 -14.28
N THR A 220 10.39 -1.26 -13.14
CA THR A 220 9.46 -0.21 -12.69
C THR A 220 9.42 1.05 -13.58
N PHE A 221 10.50 1.32 -14.32
CA PHE A 221 10.53 2.42 -15.30
C PHE A 221 10.44 1.97 -16.76
N LEU A 222 10.39 0.66 -17.01
CA LEU A 222 10.46 0.09 -18.36
C LEU A 222 9.38 0.68 -19.29
N HIS A 223 8.15 0.84 -18.79
CA HIS A 223 7.05 1.37 -19.60
C HIS A 223 7.31 2.82 -20.07
N LEU A 224 7.92 3.68 -19.23
CA LEU A 224 8.31 5.04 -19.60
C LEU A 224 9.47 5.03 -20.61
N LEU A 225 10.47 4.19 -20.38
CA LEU A 225 11.61 4.04 -21.29
C LEU A 225 11.14 3.59 -22.67
N LEU A 226 10.30 2.56 -22.70
CA LEU A 226 9.79 1.98 -23.93
C LEU A 226 8.89 2.97 -24.67
N ALA A 227 7.95 3.63 -23.98
CA ALA A 227 7.11 4.66 -24.59
C ALA A 227 7.92 5.81 -25.18
N LEU A 228 8.91 6.32 -24.45
CA LEU A 228 9.78 7.38 -24.94
C LEU A 228 10.55 6.96 -26.19
N HIS A 229 11.05 5.72 -26.21
CA HIS A 229 11.76 5.18 -27.36
C HIS A 229 10.84 4.94 -28.56
N MET A 230 9.63 4.42 -28.35
CA MET A 230 8.64 4.21 -29.41
C MET A 230 8.22 5.53 -30.06
N VAL A 231 8.03 6.58 -29.26
CA VAL A 231 7.74 7.92 -29.80
C VAL A 231 8.88 8.42 -30.68
N ARG A 232 10.13 8.20 -30.27
CA ARG A 232 11.28 8.56 -31.08
C ARG A 232 11.34 7.76 -32.38
N LEU A 233 11.18 6.44 -32.34
CA LEU A 233 11.27 5.58 -33.52
C LEU A 233 10.21 5.96 -34.57
N ALA A 234 8.98 6.20 -34.13
CA ALA A 234 7.91 6.65 -35.03
C ALA A 234 8.21 8.03 -35.61
N ALA A 235 8.66 8.98 -34.79
CA ALA A 235 9.02 10.31 -35.27
C ALA A 235 10.19 10.29 -36.27
N ASP A 236 11.22 9.47 -36.02
CA ASP A 236 12.35 9.28 -36.93
C ASP A 236 11.89 8.64 -38.26
N ALA A 237 10.97 7.68 -38.21
CA ALA A 237 10.36 7.08 -39.40
C ALA A 237 9.54 8.10 -40.21
N LEU A 238 8.71 8.92 -39.55
CA LEU A 238 7.94 9.99 -40.17
C LEU A 238 8.84 11.06 -40.81
N ALA A 239 9.97 11.39 -40.16
CA ALA A 239 10.93 12.32 -40.74
C ALA A 239 11.63 11.75 -41.99
N ALA A 240 11.80 10.42 -42.07
CA ALA A 240 12.47 9.75 -43.17
C ALA A 240 11.59 9.60 -44.42
N THR A 241 10.26 9.53 -44.29
CA THR A 241 9.34 9.39 -45.43
C THR A 241 9.23 10.67 -46.26
N GLY A 242 9.58 11.84 -45.71
CA GLY A 242 9.67 13.10 -46.45
C GLY A 242 8.36 13.59 -47.08
N GLU A 243 7.22 12.95 -46.78
CA GLU A 243 5.94 13.15 -47.47
C GLU A 243 4.96 14.10 -46.77
N THR A 244 5.23 14.59 -45.56
CA THR A 244 4.24 15.43 -44.86
C THR A 244 4.59 16.93 -44.97
N ASP A 245 4.14 17.56 -46.06
CA ASP A 245 3.80 19.00 -46.04
C ASP A 245 2.61 19.27 -45.10
N GLU A 246 1.90 18.23 -44.66
CA GLU A 246 0.86 18.30 -43.63
C GLU A 246 1.46 18.46 -42.21
N PRO A 247 0.97 19.43 -41.42
CA PRO A 247 1.40 19.60 -40.04
C PRO A 247 1.00 18.36 -39.22
N TRP A 248 1.91 17.88 -38.37
CA TRP A 248 1.59 16.83 -37.41
C TRP A 248 0.50 17.34 -36.47
N ASP A 249 -0.73 16.87 -36.68
CA ASP A 249 -1.78 17.04 -35.69
C ASP A 249 -1.76 15.90 -34.66
N SER A 250 -2.52 16.07 -33.59
CA SER A 250 -2.49 15.13 -32.48
C SER A 250 -3.14 13.78 -32.80
N SER A 251 -4.11 13.74 -33.71
CA SER A 251 -4.81 12.53 -34.11
C SER A 251 -3.96 11.69 -35.04
N PHE A 252 -3.30 12.35 -36.00
CA PHE A 252 -2.34 11.74 -36.92
C PHE A 252 -1.19 11.10 -36.13
N LEU A 253 -0.52 11.87 -35.27
CA LEU A 253 0.61 11.36 -34.49
C LEU A 253 0.18 10.18 -33.59
N TYR A 254 -0.98 10.26 -32.94
CA TYR A 254 -1.50 9.17 -32.13
C TYR A 254 -1.69 7.88 -32.95
N LYS A 255 -2.30 7.98 -34.13
CA LYS A 255 -2.52 6.83 -35.02
C LYS A 255 -1.19 6.22 -35.49
N GLU A 256 -0.29 7.05 -35.98
CA GLU A 256 1.03 6.63 -36.47
C GLU A 256 1.86 5.95 -35.38
N LEU A 257 1.79 6.44 -34.14
CA LEU A 257 2.48 5.82 -33.00
C LEU A 257 1.96 4.40 -32.74
N LEU A 258 0.63 4.20 -32.78
CA LEU A 258 0.05 2.88 -32.56
C LEU A 258 0.34 1.91 -33.72
N GLU A 259 0.34 2.40 -34.97
CA GLU A 259 0.68 1.59 -36.14
C GLU A 259 2.16 1.22 -36.15
N SER A 260 3.05 2.17 -35.84
CA SER A 260 4.49 1.95 -35.75
C SER A 260 4.85 0.87 -34.73
N CYS A 261 4.21 0.89 -33.55
CA CYS A 261 4.43 -0.15 -32.52
C CYS A 261 4.08 -1.56 -33.02
N ARG A 262 3.00 -1.70 -33.78
CA ARG A 262 2.55 -2.99 -34.33
C ARG A 262 3.37 -3.46 -35.53
N ALA A 263 3.91 -2.52 -36.29
CA ALA A 263 4.71 -2.78 -37.48
C ALA A 263 6.20 -2.98 -37.19
N LEU A 264 6.62 -2.96 -35.91
CA LEU A 264 8.00 -3.25 -35.55
C LEU A 264 8.39 -4.63 -36.10
N PRO A 265 9.52 -4.74 -36.81
CA PRO A 265 10.03 -6.03 -37.25
C PRO A 265 10.32 -6.91 -36.03
N ASP A 266 10.67 -8.18 -36.24
CA ASP A 266 11.24 -9.05 -35.21
C ASP A 266 12.58 -8.47 -34.73
N ALA A 267 12.48 -7.40 -33.96
CA ALA A 267 13.57 -6.65 -33.41
C ALA A 267 14.03 -7.36 -32.14
N ASP A 268 15.34 -7.36 -31.92
CA ASP A 268 15.88 -7.84 -30.67
C ASP A 268 15.52 -6.83 -29.56
N PHE A 269 14.63 -7.22 -28.65
CA PHE A 269 14.24 -6.41 -27.50
C PHE A 269 15.47 -5.95 -26.71
N ARG A 270 16.52 -6.78 -26.60
CA ARG A 270 17.72 -6.40 -25.85
C ARG A 270 18.46 -5.26 -26.52
N ALA A 271 18.61 -5.32 -27.84
CA ALA A 271 19.21 -4.23 -28.61
C ALA A 271 18.37 -2.94 -28.51
N LEU A 272 17.04 -3.05 -28.58
CA LEU A 272 16.13 -1.91 -28.41
C LEU A 272 16.27 -1.29 -27.01
N PHE A 273 16.28 -2.13 -25.97
CA PHE A 273 16.44 -1.71 -24.58
C PHE A 273 17.79 -1.04 -24.33
N ASP A 274 18.88 -1.63 -24.82
CA ASP A 274 20.24 -1.11 -24.65
C ASP A 274 20.40 0.24 -25.37
N GLN A 275 19.81 0.39 -26.58
CA GLN A 275 19.76 1.67 -27.29
C GLN A 275 18.97 2.73 -26.51
N ALA A 276 17.76 2.39 -26.07
CA ALA A 276 16.94 3.31 -25.28
C ALA A 276 17.64 3.73 -23.99
N SER A 277 18.24 2.77 -23.27
CA SER A 277 18.98 3.01 -22.04
C SER A 277 20.19 3.93 -22.26
N ALA A 278 20.94 3.72 -23.35
CA ALA A 278 22.09 4.57 -23.70
C ALA A 278 21.67 6.01 -24.05
N VAL A 279 20.53 6.18 -24.71
CA VAL A 279 20.02 7.50 -25.12
C VAL A 279 19.47 8.29 -23.95
N TYR A 280 18.62 7.67 -23.13
CA TYR A 280 17.84 8.41 -22.13
C TYR A 280 18.44 8.35 -20.73
N ASN A 281 19.30 7.35 -20.46
CA ASN A 281 19.94 7.12 -19.17
C ASN A 281 18.95 7.18 -17.99
N LEU A 282 17.77 6.57 -18.19
CA LEU A 282 16.77 6.43 -17.14
C LEU A 282 17.20 5.34 -16.16
N SER A 283 16.93 5.58 -14.88
CA SER A 283 17.14 4.63 -13.80
C SER A 283 15.91 4.62 -12.89
N ASP A 284 15.72 3.52 -12.16
CA ASP A 284 14.63 3.38 -11.18
C ASP A 284 14.64 4.54 -10.16
N GLU A 285 15.80 4.83 -9.55
CA GLU A 285 15.95 5.94 -8.60
C GLU A 285 15.59 7.29 -9.22
N GLY A 286 16.09 7.57 -10.43
CA GLY A 286 15.81 8.83 -11.13
C GLY A 286 14.33 8.98 -11.46
N VAL A 287 13.67 7.90 -11.86
CA VAL A 287 12.24 7.90 -12.20
C VAL A 287 11.38 8.08 -10.95
N GLU A 288 11.70 7.43 -9.84
CA GLU A 288 10.99 7.65 -8.57
C GLU A 288 11.18 9.08 -8.03
N ASP A 289 12.34 9.68 -8.25
CA ASP A 289 12.56 11.09 -7.94
C ASP A 289 11.73 12.03 -8.82
N MET A 290 11.64 11.74 -10.12
CA MET A 290 10.77 12.48 -11.04
C MET A 290 9.29 12.32 -10.67
N ARG A 291 8.81 11.11 -10.35
CA ARG A 291 7.44 10.86 -9.86
C ARG A 291 7.13 11.69 -8.62
N ALA A 292 8.05 11.74 -7.66
CA ALA A 292 7.86 12.52 -6.45
C ALA A 292 7.87 14.04 -6.71
N ALA A 293 8.62 14.51 -7.71
CA ALA A 293 8.58 15.90 -8.14
C ALA A 293 7.19 16.25 -8.72
N ILE A 294 6.65 15.40 -9.60
CA ILE A 294 5.28 15.56 -10.12
C ILE A 294 4.23 15.55 -8.98
N ARG A 295 4.38 14.65 -7.99
CA ARG A 295 3.50 14.63 -6.81
C ARG A 295 3.63 15.87 -5.92
N ALA A 296 4.75 16.58 -5.98
CA ALA A 296 4.92 17.84 -5.25
C ALA A 296 4.16 19.00 -5.90
N ASP A 297 3.72 18.87 -7.16
CA ASP A 297 2.94 19.89 -7.85
C ASP A 297 1.61 20.15 -7.13
N SER A 298 1.22 21.42 -7.10
CA SER A 298 0.01 21.88 -6.40
C SER A 298 -1.26 21.17 -6.87
N HIS A 299 -1.35 20.83 -8.15
CA HIS A 299 -2.48 20.12 -8.74
C HIS A 299 -2.66 18.72 -8.13
N PHE A 300 -1.60 17.90 -8.15
CA PHE A 300 -1.63 16.52 -7.63
C PHE A 300 -1.88 16.51 -6.12
N ARG A 301 -1.20 17.39 -5.37
CA ARG A 301 -1.43 17.58 -3.93
C ARG A 301 -2.87 17.94 -3.60
N ALA A 302 -3.45 18.88 -4.34
CA ALA A 302 -4.82 19.31 -4.13
C ALA A 302 -5.84 18.21 -4.50
N GLN A 303 -5.54 17.37 -5.48
CA GLN A 303 -6.39 16.22 -5.84
C GLN A 303 -6.36 15.15 -4.76
N GLU A 304 -5.17 14.74 -4.30
CA GLU A 304 -5.03 13.76 -3.24
C GLU A 304 -5.66 14.25 -1.92
N ALA A 305 -5.42 15.52 -1.54
CA ALA A 305 -6.03 16.13 -0.37
C ALA A 305 -7.57 16.15 -0.45
N ARG A 306 -8.16 16.50 -1.60
CA ARG A 306 -9.63 16.49 -1.81
C ARG A 306 -10.24 15.11 -1.59
N VAL A 307 -9.52 14.04 -1.96
CA VAL A 307 -9.98 12.66 -1.72
C VAL A 307 -9.82 12.30 -0.25
N LEU A 308 -8.64 12.56 0.33
CA LEU A 308 -8.37 12.27 1.74
C LEU A 308 -9.37 12.94 2.68
N MET A 309 -9.71 14.23 2.45
CA MET A 309 -10.67 14.99 3.26
C MET A 309 -12.05 14.35 3.39
N LYS A 310 -12.42 13.40 2.51
CA LYS A 310 -13.67 12.64 2.63
C LYS A 310 -13.61 11.54 3.68
N THR A 311 -12.41 11.09 4.04
CA THR A 311 -12.14 9.93 4.89
C THR A 311 -11.33 10.25 6.14
N VAL A 312 -10.65 11.39 6.17
CA VAL A 312 -9.73 11.78 7.26
C VAL A 312 -10.22 13.02 7.99
N HIS A 313 -9.76 13.18 9.23
CA HIS A 313 -10.13 14.26 10.15
C HIS A 313 -9.27 15.52 9.98
N PHE A 314 -8.34 15.53 9.01
CA PHE A 314 -7.46 16.67 8.74
C PHE A 314 -8.09 17.65 7.75
N ASP A 315 -7.95 18.95 8.02
CA ASP A 315 -8.32 19.98 7.05
C ASP A 315 -7.30 20.10 5.90
N SER A 316 -7.67 20.81 4.83
CA SER A 316 -6.80 21.00 3.64
C SER A 316 -5.44 21.62 3.97
N THR A 317 -5.40 22.59 4.89
CA THR A 317 -4.14 23.27 5.28
C THR A 317 -3.22 22.29 6.02
N GLN A 318 -3.79 21.48 6.90
CA GLN A 318 -3.07 20.43 7.61
C GLN A 318 -2.54 19.37 6.66
N LEU A 319 -3.34 18.93 5.69
CA LEU A 319 -2.94 17.94 4.69
C LEU A 319 -1.81 18.44 3.80
N LEU A 320 -1.89 19.67 3.30
CA LEU A 320 -0.81 20.26 2.50
C LEU A 320 0.48 20.35 3.29
N ARG A 321 0.44 20.84 4.54
CA ARG A 321 1.61 20.86 5.43
C ARG A 321 2.18 19.46 5.67
N LEU A 322 1.34 18.47 5.97
CA LEU A 322 1.78 17.09 6.19
C LEU A 322 2.39 16.49 4.92
N HIS A 323 1.89 16.85 3.73
CA HIS A 323 2.48 16.44 2.46
C HIS A 323 3.89 16.99 2.29
N ASP A 324 4.14 18.27 2.63
CA ASP A 324 5.50 18.85 2.61
C ASP A 324 6.43 18.14 3.60
N GLU A 325 5.93 17.85 4.80
CA GLU A 325 6.68 17.08 5.80
C GLU A 325 6.96 15.65 5.32
N PHE A 326 6.04 15.02 4.60
CA PHE A 326 6.21 13.67 4.04
C PHE A 326 7.27 13.65 2.95
N LEU A 327 7.21 14.58 2.00
CA LEU A 327 8.23 14.73 0.96
C LEU A 327 9.60 14.97 1.59
N PHE A 328 9.68 15.82 2.60
CA PHE A 328 10.93 16.04 3.33
C PHE A 328 11.40 14.78 4.06
N ALA A 329 10.51 14.01 4.69
CA ALA A 329 10.86 12.77 5.37
C ALA A 329 11.40 11.72 4.39
N ARG A 330 10.74 11.56 3.23
CA ARG A 330 11.21 10.72 2.11
C ARG A 330 12.61 11.15 1.66
N MET A 331 12.82 12.45 1.46
CA MET A 331 14.13 13.01 1.11
C MET A 331 15.18 12.81 2.20
N TYR A 332 14.83 13.00 3.46
CA TYR A 332 15.77 12.88 4.58
C TYR A 332 16.23 11.44 4.76
N ALA A 333 15.37 10.46 4.46
CA ALA A 333 15.70 9.05 4.40
C ALA A 333 16.68 8.70 3.26
N LYS A 334 16.86 9.56 2.23
CA LYS A 334 17.77 9.34 1.08
C LYS A 334 19.24 9.11 1.43
N VAL A 335 19.66 9.36 2.67
CA VAL A 335 21.03 9.08 3.12
C VAL A 335 21.26 7.57 3.34
N CYS A 336 20.20 6.78 3.51
CA CYS A 336 20.26 5.33 3.71
C CYS A 336 19.47 4.61 2.60
N ASP A 337 20.18 4.10 1.59
CA ASP A 337 19.67 3.24 0.50
C ASP A 337 18.48 3.77 -0.33
N ARG A 338 18.78 4.22 -1.57
CA ARG A 338 17.85 4.96 -2.43
C ARG A 338 17.04 4.13 -3.42
N ARG A 339 17.32 2.83 -3.53
CA ARG A 339 16.65 1.99 -4.52
C ARG A 339 15.18 1.83 -4.17
N ARG A 340 14.29 2.00 -5.15
CA ARG A 340 12.84 1.78 -5.04
C ARG A 340 12.15 2.55 -3.90
N LEU A 341 12.57 3.79 -3.61
CA LEU A 341 11.98 4.61 -2.54
C LEU A 341 10.69 5.34 -3.00
N ARG A 342 9.60 4.59 -3.13
CA ARG A 342 8.27 5.09 -3.58
C ARG A 342 7.52 5.90 -2.51
N GLY A 343 7.91 5.75 -1.24
CA GLY A 343 7.27 6.39 -0.09
C GLY A 343 8.23 6.50 1.09
N VAL A 344 7.73 6.34 2.32
CA VAL A 344 8.58 6.23 3.52
C VAL A 344 8.70 4.77 3.95
N ARG A 345 9.89 4.35 4.38
CA ARG A 345 10.12 2.97 4.84
C ARG A 345 9.48 2.70 6.20
N ARG A 346 9.21 1.42 6.49
CA ARG A 346 8.61 0.95 7.76
C ARG A 346 9.38 1.42 9.00
N ASP A 347 10.71 1.45 8.97
CA ASP A 347 11.54 1.98 10.07
C ASP A 347 11.18 3.42 10.46
N PHE A 348 10.84 4.26 9.46
CA PHE A 348 10.40 5.63 9.72
C PHE A 348 9.03 5.65 10.40
N ILE A 349 8.12 4.77 9.99
CA ILE A 349 6.80 4.61 10.61
C ILE A 349 6.94 4.18 12.07
N ASP A 350 7.79 3.19 12.35
CA ASP A 350 8.02 2.72 13.72
C ASP A 350 8.58 3.83 14.62
N LEU A 351 9.51 4.64 14.11
CA LEU A 351 10.04 5.81 14.80
C LEU A 351 8.98 6.89 15.01
N LEU A 352 8.13 7.12 14.02
CA LEU A 352 7.03 8.09 14.09
C LEU A 352 6.00 7.66 15.13
N LEU A 353 5.55 6.40 15.08
CA LEU A 353 4.56 5.85 16.00
C LEU A 353 5.11 5.88 17.43
N SER A 354 6.35 5.43 17.65
CA SER A 354 6.99 5.46 18.97
C SER A 354 7.09 6.88 19.55
N ARG A 355 7.27 7.89 18.69
CA ARG A 355 7.40 9.30 19.08
C ARG A 355 6.06 9.95 19.40
N GLU A 356 5.05 9.74 18.55
CA GLU A 356 3.74 10.38 18.67
C GLU A 356 2.79 9.62 19.61
N PHE A 357 2.97 8.30 19.76
CA PHE A 357 2.11 7.43 20.57
C PHE A 357 2.91 6.59 21.60
N PRO A 358 3.59 7.23 22.57
CA PRO A 358 4.46 6.54 23.53
C PRO A 358 3.71 5.61 24.51
N MET A 359 2.38 5.69 24.56
CA MET A 359 1.53 4.85 25.41
C MET A 359 1.12 3.53 24.75
N LEU A 360 1.27 3.40 23.42
CA LEU A 360 1.06 2.11 22.78
C LEU A 360 2.19 1.18 23.21
N ASN A 361 1.86 -0.03 23.63
CA ASN A 361 2.87 -1.04 23.93
C ASN A 361 3.55 -1.53 22.64
N ALA A 362 4.65 -2.27 22.77
CA ALA A 362 5.42 -2.74 21.61
C ALA A 362 4.59 -3.60 20.64
N GLU A 363 3.65 -4.41 21.15
CA GLU A 363 2.82 -5.27 20.29
C GLU A 363 1.79 -4.46 19.49
N LEU A 364 1.13 -3.47 20.11
CA LEU A 364 0.21 -2.57 19.40
C LEU A 364 0.94 -1.74 18.35
N HIS A 365 2.11 -1.20 18.67
CA HIS A 365 2.95 -0.49 17.70
C HIS A 365 3.24 -1.35 16.48
N ARG A 366 3.73 -2.57 16.72
CA ARG A 366 4.05 -3.53 15.66
C ARG A 366 2.81 -3.86 14.82
N ARG A 367 1.69 -4.19 15.47
CA ARG A 367 0.43 -4.51 14.78
C ARG A 367 -0.09 -3.33 13.96
N ILE A 368 -0.02 -2.11 14.48
CA ILE A 368 -0.42 -0.90 13.74
C ILE A 368 0.51 -0.65 12.55
N SER A 369 1.84 -0.72 12.74
CA SER A 369 2.83 -0.60 11.66
C SER A 369 2.58 -1.64 10.55
N ASP A 370 2.32 -2.89 10.95
CA ASP A 370 2.02 -3.98 10.02
C ASP A 370 0.66 -3.83 9.33
N HIS A 371 -0.30 -3.16 9.96
CA HIS A 371 -1.63 -2.91 9.41
C HIS A 371 -1.67 -1.73 8.44
N ILE A 372 -0.71 -0.79 8.52
CA ILE A 372 -0.62 0.30 7.55
C ILE A 372 -0.19 -0.29 6.20
N PRO A 373 -1.02 -0.17 5.14
CA PRO A 373 -0.68 -0.77 3.86
C PRO A 373 0.61 -0.19 3.28
N SER A 374 1.51 -1.07 2.87
CA SER A 374 2.74 -0.74 2.15
C SER A 374 2.74 -1.37 0.77
N ASP A 375 3.56 -0.84 -0.13
CA ASP A 375 3.90 -1.55 -1.37
C ASP A 375 4.66 -2.85 -1.07
N ALA A 376 4.87 -3.68 -2.10
CA ALA A 376 5.55 -4.97 -1.96
C ALA A 376 7.01 -4.88 -1.49
N ILE A 377 7.63 -3.70 -1.55
CA ILE A 377 9.01 -3.45 -1.12
C ILE A 377 9.04 -2.83 0.29
N GLY A 378 7.87 -2.57 0.89
CA GLY A 378 7.72 -2.07 2.25
C GLY A 378 7.69 -0.54 2.39
N ASN A 379 7.48 0.20 1.31
CA ASN A 379 7.23 1.64 1.37
C ASN A 379 5.77 1.93 1.68
N VAL A 380 5.54 2.91 2.55
CA VAL A 380 4.21 3.44 2.88
C VAL A 380 4.01 4.76 2.12
N SER A 381 2.94 4.84 1.35
CA SER A 381 2.53 6.05 0.63
C SER A 381 1.96 7.10 1.59
N PHE A 382 1.95 8.37 1.15
CA PHE A 382 1.37 9.48 1.94
C PHE A 382 -0.09 9.18 2.31
N PHE A 383 -0.88 8.76 1.32
CA PHE A 383 -2.27 8.39 1.49
C PHE A 383 -2.51 7.40 2.64
N ASN A 384 -1.81 6.25 2.63
CA ASN A 384 -1.98 5.19 3.62
C ASN A 384 -1.54 5.66 5.02
N LEU A 385 -0.43 6.39 5.11
CA LEU A 385 0.06 6.94 6.37
C LEU A 385 -0.94 7.93 6.98
N ILE A 386 -1.48 8.85 6.18
CA ILE A 386 -2.39 9.88 6.68
C ILE A 386 -3.72 9.29 7.13
N GLN A 387 -4.25 8.27 6.43
CA GLN A 387 -5.44 7.55 6.88
C GLN A 387 -5.24 6.94 8.28
N ALA A 388 -4.11 6.27 8.50
CA ALA A 388 -3.80 5.70 9.81
C ALA A 388 -3.63 6.78 10.89
N LEU A 389 -2.85 7.82 10.62
CA LEU A 389 -2.63 8.91 11.58
C LEU A 389 -3.91 9.67 11.92
N SER A 390 -4.85 9.78 10.99
CA SER A 390 -6.17 10.38 11.19
C SER A 390 -6.95 9.64 12.27
N VAL A 391 -7.06 8.31 12.17
CA VAL A 391 -7.77 7.48 13.15
C VAL A 391 -7.06 7.50 14.50
N LEU A 392 -5.72 7.40 14.51
CA LEU A 392 -4.94 7.37 15.74
C LEU A 392 -5.04 8.69 16.54
N HIS A 393 -4.89 9.85 15.88
CA HIS A 393 -4.95 11.15 16.56
C HIS A 393 -6.37 11.64 16.82
N TYR A 394 -7.23 11.59 15.80
CA TYR A 394 -8.52 12.30 15.81
C TYR A 394 -9.73 11.37 15.65
N GLY A 395 -9.51 10.06 15.46
CA GLY A 395 -10.59 9.10 15.28
C GLY A 395 -11.57 9.06 16.45
N THR A 396 -12.83 8.86 16.12
CA THR A 396 -13.93 8.57 17.03
C THR A 396 -13.75 7.20 17.70
N PRO A 397 -14.36 6.94 18.87
CA PRO A 397 -14.27 5.63 19.54
C PRO A 397 -14.69 4.47 18.63
N LYS A 398 -15.65 4.69 17.72
CA LYS A 398 -16.07 3.74 16.69
C LYS A 398 -14.93 3.39 15.73
N GLU A 399 -14.26 4.39 15.15
CA GLU A 399 -13.15 4.16 14.20
C GLU A 399 -11.98 3.45 14.86
N ARG A 400 -11.70 3.79 16.12
CA ARG A 400 -10.63 3.19 16.92
C ARG A 400 -10.92 1.74 17.31
N ALA A 401 -12.16 1.46 17.71
CA ALA A 401 -12.63 0.10 17.92
C ALA A 401 -12.55 -0.73 16.62
N SER A 402 -12.92 -0.13 15.49
CA SER A 402 -12.80 -0.75 14.17
C SER A 402 -11.35 -1.05 13.79
N LEU A 403 -10.40 -0.17 14.14
CA LEU A 403 -8.96 -0.41 13.97
C LEU A 403 -8.50 -1.56 14.85
N LEU A 404 -8.81 -1.57 16.15
CA LEU A 404 -8.42 -2.69 17.05
C LEU A 404 -8.92 -4.04 16.54
N PHE A 405 -10.14 -4.07 16.00
CA PHE A 405 -10.68 -5.25 15.35
C PHE A 405 -9.88 -5.66 14.11
N SER A 406 -9.51 -4.72 13.24
CA SER A 406 -8.73 -5.04 12.03
C SER A 406 -7.27 -5.41 12.29
N LEU A 407 -6.71 -5.06 13.45
CA LEU A 407 -5.38 -5.53 13.87
C LEU A 407 -5.33 -7.04 14.16
N VAL A 408 -6.49 -7.66 14.43
CA VAL A 408 -6.62 -9.08 14.75
C VAL A 408 -7.42 -9.88 13.72
N ASP A 409 -8.28 -9.24 12.93
CA ASP A 409 -9.06 -9.88 11.86
C ASP A 409 -8.15 -10.27 10.69
N ARG A 410 -7.65 -11.51 10.71
CA ARG A 410 -6.79 -12.01 9.64
C ARG A 410 -7.63 -12.27 8.40
N GLY A 411 -7.34 -11.49 7.34
CA GLY A 411 -7.93 -11.66 6.01
C GLY A 411 -9.31 -11.00 5.83
N GLU A 412 -9.59 -9.91 6.56
CA GLU A 412 -10.80 -9.07 6.42
C GLU A 412 -12.11 -9.85 6.44
N ARG A 413 -12.20 -10.90 7.26
CA ARG A 413 -13.39 -11.76 7.35
C ARG A 413 -14.56 -11.05 8.00
N LYS A 414 -14.32 -9.88 8.63
CA LYS A 414 -15.28 -9.12 9.44
C LYS A 414 -15.80 -9.94 10.63
N ARG A 415 -15.08 -11.02 10.98
CA ARG A 415 -15.41 -12.01 12.02
C ARG A 415 -14.13 -12.51 12.68
N LEU A 416 -14.12 -12.60 14.01
CA LEU A 416 -12.99 -13.12 14.78
C LEU A 416 -13.27 -14.53 15.28
N THR A 417 -12.30 -15.41 15.07
CA THR A 417 -12.26 -16.76 15.67
C THR A 417 -12.00 -16.69 17.18
N PRO A 418 -12.22 -17.78 17.94
CA PRO A 418 -11.86 -17.84 19.35
C PRO A 418 -10.39 -17.49 19.66
N THR A 419 -9.48 -17.83 18.75
CA THR A 419 -8.06 -17.49 18.86
C THR A 419 -7.84 -15.99 18.69
N GLU A 420 -8.47 -15.37 17.69
CA GLU A 420 -8.35 -13.93 17.43
C GLU A 420 -9.03 -13.08 18.51
N MET A 421 -10.11 -13.58 19.11
CA MET A 421 -10.70 -12.96 20.31
C MET A 421 -9.72 -12.96 21.48
N SER A 422 -8.91 -14.01 21.64
CA SER A 422 -7.84 -14.03 22.65
C SER A 422 -6.76 -13.00 22.35
N GLU A 423 -6.36 -12.83 21.08
CA GLU A 423 -5.42 -11.78 20.68
C GLU A 423 -5.99 -10.38 20.95
N LEU A 424 -7.28 -10.14 20.66
CA LEU A 424 -7.95 -8.87 20.96
C LEU A 424 -7.93 -8.56 22.46
N ALA A 425 -8.21 -9.56 23.29
CA ALA A 425 -8.13 -9.42 24.75
C ALA A 425 -6.71 -9.04 25.23
N GLU A 426 -5.65 -9.59 24.61
CA GLU A 426 -4.26 -9.20 24.90
C GLU A 426 -3.96 -7.75 24.55
N LEU A 427 -4.46 -7.27 23.40
CA LEU A 427 -4.32 -5.87 23.00
C LEU A 427 -5.02 -4.92 23.99
N LEU A 428 -6.22 -5.28 24.44
CA LEU A 428 -6.98 -4.51 25.45
C LEU A 428 -6.26 -4.47 26.80
N CYS A 429 -5.66 -5.59 27.25
CA CYS A 429 -4.82 -5.61 28.44
C CYS A 429 -3.65 -4.63 28.32
N GLY A 430 -2.99 -4.63 27.17
CA GLY A 430 -1.89 -3.71 26.85
C GLY A 430 -2.28 -2.25 26.99
N LEU A 431 -3.44 -1.88 26.44
CA LEU A 431 -3.99 -0.52 26.57
C LEU A 431 -4.31 -0.17 28.03
N ALA A 432 -4.99 -1.06 28.75
CA ALA A 432 -5.42 -0.81 30.13
C ALA A 432 -4.21 -0.61 31.08
N ILE A 433 -3.17 -1.43 30.94
CA ILE A 433 -1.94 -1.30 31.72
C ILE A 433 -1.23 0.02 31.40
N SER A 434 -1.14 0.39 30.12
CA SER A 434 -0.47 1.62 29.70
C SER A 434 -1.22 2.86 30.21
N ALA A 435 -2.56 2.84 30.15
CA ALA A 435 -3.40 3.89 30.72
C ALA A 435 -3.22 4.03 32.24
N ALA A 436 -3.16 2.93 32.98
CA ALA A 436 -3.07 2.97 34.44
C ALA A 436 -1.68 3.29 34.99
N THR A 437 -0.62 2.95 34.25
CA THR A 437 0.77 3.17 34.68
C THR A 437 1.32 4.52 34.25
N GLY A 438 0.75 5.15 33.22
CA GLY A 438 1.29 6.36 32.59
C GLY A 438 2.74 6.19 32.11
N ALA A 439 3.24 4.96 32.07
CA ALA A 439 4.65 4.66 31.92
C ALA A 439 5.01 4.54 30.43
N GLN A 440 6.00 5.33 30.00
CA GLN A 440 6.77 5.02 28.80
C GLN A 440 7.43 3.65 29.03
N VAL A 441 6.96 2.60 28.36
CA VAL A 441 7.65 1.32 28.37
C VAL A 441 9.00 1.53 27.69
N SER A 442 10.09 1.52 28.47
CA SER A 442 11.44 1.66 27.95
C SER A 442 11.81 0.42 27.13
N TRP A 443 12.17 0.66 25.86
CA TRP A 443 12.57 -0.33 24.87
C TRP A 443 13.88 -1.06 25.26
N PRO A 444 13.98 -2.40 25.19
CA PRO A 444 15.26 -3.08 25.16
C PRO A 444 15.70 -3.32 23.71
N ALA A 445 16.87 -2.80 23.33
CA ALA A 445 17.46 -3.10 22.03
C ALA A 445 17.62 -4.62 21.82
N LYS A 446 16.98 -5.13 20.77
CA LYS A 446 16.89 -6.53 20.30
C LYS A 446 15.89 -7.44 21.06
N PRO A 447 15.07 -8.21 20.33
CA PRO A 447 14.15 -9.18 20.93
C PRO A 447 14.95 -10.40 21.40
N SER A 448 15.13 -10.56 22.71
CA SER A 448 15.42 -11.89 23.28
C SER A 448 14.10 -12.66 23.38
N ALA A 449 14.09 -13.89 22.86
CA ALA A 449 12.93 -14.76 22.61
C ALA A 449 12.12 -15.22 23.84
N THR A 450 12.09 -14.50 24.96
CA THR A 450 11.52 -14.99 26.22
C THR A 450 10.81 -13.96 27.11
N THR A 451 10.42 -12.78 26.62
CA THR A 451 9.75 -11.77 27.46
C THR A 451 8.28 -11.51 27.13
N THR A 452 7.48 -12.56 26.89
CA THR A 452 6.01 -12.49 27.03
C THR A 452 5.64 -12.67 28.50
N ARG A 453 5.89 -11.65 29.32
CA ARG A 453 5.16 -11.56 30.60
C ARG A 453 3.71 -11.22 30.27
N ARG A 454 2.81 -12.21 30.36
CA ARG A 454 1.36 -12.00 30.53
C ARG A 454 1.16 -11.06 31.71
N ASN A 455 1.05 -9.75 31.46
CA ASN A 455 1.13 -8.75 32.53
C ASN A 455 -0.14 -8.64 33.39
N SER A 456 -1.20 -9.41 33.13
CA SER A 456 -2.18 -9.83 34.15
C SER A 456 -3.06 -10.93 33.55
N PRO A 457 -2.89 -12.21 33.93
CA PRO A 457 -3.75 -13.29 33.42
C PRO A 457 -5.23 -13.09 33.77
N LEU A 458 -5.52 -12.44 34.90
CA LEU A 458 -6.88 -12.13 35.35
C LEU A 458 -7.55 -11.06 34.47
N LEU A 459 -6.81 -10.02 34.08
CA LEU A 459 -7.33 -8.99 33.17
C LEU A 459 -7.58 -9.54 31.76
N HIS A 460 -6.71 -10.44 31.29
CA HIS A 460 -6.90 -11.12 30.01
C HIS A 460 -8.15 -12.00 30.02
N GLU A 461 -8.31 -12.79 31.08
CA GLU A 461 -9.48 -13.64 31.26
C GLU A 461 -10.77 -12.80 31.35
N HIS A 462 -10.74 -11.66 32.04
CA HIS A 462 -11.86 -10.72 32.11
C HIS A 462 -12.32 -10.26 30.72
N PHE A 463 -11.42 -9.72 29.90
CA PHE A 463 -11.78 -9.28 28.54
C PHE A 463 -12.20 -10.46 27.66
N LEU A 464 -11.54 -11.61 27.77
CA LEU A 464 -11.89 -12.79 26.98
C LEU A 464 -13.29 -13.33 27.31
N VAL A 465 -13.68 -13.33 28.59
CA VAL A 465 -15.04 -13.70 29.01
C VAL A 465 -16.07 -12.74 28.43
N GLN A 466 -15.81 -11.43 28.47
CA GLN A 466 -16.68 -10.43 27.84
C GLN A 466 -16.84 -10.66 26.34
N LEU A 467 -15.74 -10.87 25.60
CA LEU A 467 -15.78 -11.14 24.16
C LEU A 467 -16.57 -12.40 23.82
N LYS A 468 -16.39 -13.48 24.60
CA LYS A 468 -17.15 -14.72 24.44
C LYS A 468 -18.65 -14.52 24.72
N GLN A 469 -19.02 -13.73 25.72
CA GLN A 469 -20.42 -13.42 26.03
C GLN A 469 -21.10 -12.70 24.87
N ILE A 470 -20.40 -11.77 24.20
CA ILE A 470 -20.92 -11.08 23.01
C ILE A 470 -21.15 -12.09 21.89
N SER A 471 -20.15 -12.94 21.58
CA SER A 471 -20.28 -13.94 20.51
C SER A 471 -21.38 -14.99 20.78
N ALA A 472 -21.62 -15.34 22.04
CA ALA A 472 -22.60 -16.37 22.42
C ALA A 472 -24.06 -15.94 22.24
N SER A 473 -24.31 -14.63 22.03
CA SER A 473 -25.64 -14.14 21.69
C SER A 473 -26.11 -14.57 20.29
N ASN A 474 -25.20 -15.07 19.45
CA ASN A 474 -25.46 -15.59 18.11
C ASN A 474 -25.46 -17.13 18.12
N GLN A 475 -26.61 -17.76 17.85
CA GLN A 475 -26.82 -19.22 18.06
C GLN A 475 -26.12 -20.15 17.04
N SER A 476 -25.44 -19.62 16.02
CA SER A 476 -24.89 -20.45 14.91
C SER A 476 -23.37 -20.41 14.73
N SER A 477 -22.66 -19.41 15.25
CA SER A 477 -21.19 -19.30 15.11
C SER A 477 -20.57 -18.79 16.42
N LYS A 478 -19.53 -19.47 16.91
CA LYS A 478 -18.72 -19.02 18.08
C LYS A 478 -17.78 -17.86 17.72
N GLU A 479 -18.14 -17.05 16.73
CA GLU A 479 -17.33 -15.97 16.17
C GLU A 479 -17.91 -14.62 16.58
N LEU A 480 -17.04 -13.63 16.72
CA LEU A 480 -17.42 -12.25 17.02
C LEU A 480 -17.41 -11.40 15.75
N THR A 481 -18.53 -10.80 15.39
CA THR A 481 -18.60 -9.89 14.24
C THR A 481 -18.10 -8.48 14.58
N ARG A 482 -17.66 -7.75 13.55
CA ARG A 482 -17.19 -6.36 13.71
C ARG A 482 -18.26 -5.44 14.30
N ASP A 483 -19.50 -5.58 13.86
CA ASP A 483 -20.60 -4.71 14.31
C ASP A 483 -20.98 -4.98 15.77
N GLU A 484 -21.01 -6.24 16.20
CA GLU A 484 -21.22 -6.60 17.61
C GLU A 484 -20.13 -6.01 18.50
N TRP A 485 -18.86 -6.13 18.09
CA TRP A 485 -17.73 -5.54 18.80
C TRP A 485 -17.88 -4.01 18.93
N ILE A 486 -18.12 -3.31 17.82
CA ILE A 486 -18.27 -1.85 17.83
C ILE A 486 -19.43 -1.43 18.74
N GLN A 487 -20.59 -2.08 18.63
CA GLN A 487 -21.75 -1.78 19.47
C GLN A 487 -21.46 -2.01 20.95
N TYR A 488 -20.70 -3.06 21.28
CA TYR A 488 -20.31 -3.36 22.64
C TYR A 488 -19.36 -2.30 23.24
N VAL A 489 -18.33 -1.87 22.49
CA VAL A 489 -17.43 -0.79 22.93
C VAL A 489 -18.21 0.49 23.17
N LEU A 490 -19.15 0.83 22.29
CA LEU A 490 -19.94 2.06 22.42
C LEU A 490 -20.93 2.04 23.60
N ARG A 491 -21.36 0.86 24.05
CA ARG A 491 -22.31 0.70 25.17
C ARG A 491 -21.64 0.50 26.53
N THR A 492 -20.39 0.07 26.55
CA THR A 492 -19.65 -0.24 27.78
C THR A 492 -18.78 0.97 28.17
N PRO A 493 -19.12 1.74 29.22
CA PRO A 493 -18.44 3.01 29.53
C PRO A 493 -16.93 2.89 29.74
N ASP A 494 -16.48 1.84 30.43
CA ASP A 494 -15.06 1.61 30.72
C ASP A 494 -14.25 1.35 29.44
N LEU A 495 -14.79 0.53 28.53
CA LEU A 495 -14.16 0.24 27.23
C LEU A 495 -14.23 1.44 26.28
N HIS A 496 -15.36 2.14 26.27
CA HIS A 496 -15.52 3.37 25.52
C HIS A 496 -14.43 4.38 25.90
N GLN A 497 -14.20 4.59 27.20
CA GLN A 497 -13.18 5.49 27.70
C GLN A 497 -11.77 4.99 27.36
N LEU A 498 -11.48 3.70 27.58
CA LEU A 498 -10.18 3.10 27.26
C LEU A 498 -9.79 3.29 25.78
N VAL A 499 -10.74 3.07 24.87
CA VAL A 499 -10.55 3.26 23.42
C VAL A 499 -10.49 4.75 23.03
N SER A 500 -11.14 5.62 23.80
CA SER A 500 -11.12 7.08 23.61
C SER A 500 -9.80 7.75 24.03
N ASP A 501 -9.03 7.12 24.91
CA ASP A 501 -7.90 7.77 25.57
C ASP A 501 -6.52 7.45 24.99
N TRP A 502 -6.43 6.52 24.03
CA TRP A 502 -5.17 5.98 23.47
C TRP A 502 -4.21 7.00 22.80
N GLY A 503 -4.62 8.27 22.67
CA GLY A 503 -3.90 9.33 21.94
C GLY A 503 -4.08 10.74 22.52
N ARG A 504 -4.66 10.89 23.72
CA ARG A 504 -5.01 12.20 24.30
C ARG A 504 -4.14 12.67 25.48
N PHE A 505 -3.15 11.90 25.93
CA PHE A 505 -2.35 12.29 27.09
C PHE A 505 -1.17 13.21 26.75
N ASP A 506 -1.24 14.45 27.26
CA ASP A 506 -0.18 15.45 27.10
C ASP A 506 1.04 15.14 28.01
N LYS A 507 2.23 15.57 27.59
CA LYS A 507 3.50 15.43 28.31
C LYS A 507 3.59 16.33 29.56
N GLN A 508 2.53 17.04 29.92
CA GLN A 508 2.48 17.93 31.08
C GLN A 508 2.01 17.20 32.36
N MET A 509 2.59 16.04 32.67
CA MET A 509 2.59 15.54 34.05
C MET A 509 4.00 15.66 34.58
N SER A 510 4.24 16.72 35.35
CA SER A 510 5.42 16.86 36.20
C SER A 510 5.50 15.68 37.18
N PRO A 511 6.67 15.10 37.45
CA PRO A 511 6.78 14.01 38.41
C PRO A 511 6.50 14.57 39.81
N VAL A 512 5.38 14.15 40.42
CA VAL A 512 5.09 14.45 41.83
C VAL A 512 6.20 13.83 42.68
N SER A 513 6.86 14.70 43.44
CA SER A 513 7.94 14.42 44.38
C SER A 513 7.62 13.23 45.30
N GLY A 514 8.54 12.27 45.37
CA GLY A 514 8.42 11.08 46.20
C GLY A 514 8.29 11.39 47.70
N ARG A 515 7.22 10.87 48.32
CA ARG A 515 7.20 10.59 49.76
C ARG A 515 7.60 9.14 49.99
N ARG A 516 8.83 8.96 50.49
CA ARG A 516 9.31 7.71 51.07
C ARG A 516 8.37 7.31 52.22
N HIS A 517 7.82 6.10 52.18
CA HIS A 517 7.29 5.45 53.38
C HIS A 517 8.14 4.25 53.77
N ARG A 518 8.62 4.35 55.01
CA ARG A 518 9.45 3.42 55.77
C ARG A 518 8.78 2.06 55.87
N THR A 519 9.54 1.02 55.57
CA THR A 519 9.23 -0.37 55.90
C THR A 519 9.26 -0.57 57.42
N HIS A 520 8.13 -0.95 58.02
CA HIS A 520 8.11 -1.58 59.34
C HIS A 520 7.89 -3.09 59.19
N ARG A 521 8.79 -3.84 59.83
CA ARG A 521 8.88 -5.30 59.89
C ARG A 521 8.25 -5.72 61.22
N SER A 522 7.28 -6.64 61.21
CA SER A 522 6.90 -7.41 62.40
C SER A 522 6.58 -8.86 62.05
N LYS A 523 6.84 -9.73 63.03
CA LYS A 523 7.13 -11.17 62.96
C LYS A 523 5.87 -12.08 63.01
N SER A 524 6.08 -13.31 62.51
CA SER A 524 5.47 -14.65 62.81
C SER A 524 4.65 -14.79 64.12
N SER A 525 3.64 -15.66 64.33
CA SER A 525 3.05 -16.88 63.72
C SER A 525 1.88 -17.35 64.66
N PRO A 526 1.36 -18.61 64.64
CA PRO A 526 0.43 -19.26 63.68
C PRO A 526 -0.89 -19.76 64.35
N SER A 527 -1.92 -20.10 63.57
CA SER A 527 -2.95 -21.07 64.00
C SER A 527 -3.73 -21.64 62.82
N GLU A 528 -3.78 -22.96 62.78
CA GLU A 528 -4.49 -23.82 61.84
C GLU A 528 -6.02 -23.74 61.99
N GLN A 529 -6.74 -23.86 60.86
CA GLN A 529 -7.79 -24.87 60.57
C GLN A 529 -8.98 -24.31 59.79
N ARG A 530 -9.27 -25.02 58.69
CA ARG A 530 -10.58 -25.30 58.08
C ARG A 530 -11.40 -24.11 57.55
N LEU A 531 -11.54 -24.04 56.24
CA LEU A 531 -12.65 -24.70 55.51
C LEU A 531 -12.44 -24.53 54.01
N LYS A 532 -12.56 -25.66 53.30
CA LYS A 532 -12.71 -25.72 51.85
C LYS A 532 -13.97 -24.96 51.46
N ASN A 533 -13.88 -24.19 50.37
CA ASN A 533 -14.87 -23.34 49.68
C ASN A 533 -14.43 -21.88 49.71
N GLY A 534 -13.51 -21.49 48.83
CA GLY A 534 -13.04 -20.11 48.77
C GLY A 534 -12.10 -19.75 47.62
N GLU A 535 -11.80 -20.64 46.68
CA GLU A 535 -10.91 -20.28 45.55
C GLU A 535 -11.60 -19.31 44.58
N ASP A 536 -12.88 -19.49 44.29
CA ASP A 536 -13.65 -18.57 43.42
C ASP A 536 -13.92 -17.20 44.07
N ALA A 537 -14.13 -17.16 45.39
CA ALA A 537 -14.40 -15.92 46.12
C ALA A 537 -13.13 -15.08 46.32
N VAL A 538 -11.98 -15.71 46.56
CA VAL A 538 -10.68 -15.01 46.70
C VAL A 538 -10.21 -14.46 45.36
N GLN A 539 -10.43 -15.20 44.26
CA GLN A 539 -10.17 -14.68 42.91
C GLN A 539 -11.10 -13.51 42.54
N GLN A 540 -12.40 -13.58 42.87
CA GLN A 540 -13.32 -12.45 42.64
C GLN A 540 -12.96 -11.21 43.46
N ILE A 541 -12.52 -11.38 44.71
CA ILE A 541 -12.10 -10.26 45.58
C ILE A 541 -10.79 -9.65 45.08
N GLN A 542 -9.77 -10.43 44.74
CA GLN A 542 -8.52 -9.92 44.13
C GLN A 542 -8.74 -9.26 42.77
N MET A 543 -9.67 -9.78 41.95
CA MET A 543 -10.06 -9.17 40.67
C MET A 543 -10.78 -7.83 40.88
N SER A 544 -11.67 -7.75 41.87
CA SER A 544 -12.33 -6.48 42.22
C SER A 544 -11.33 -5.45 42.75
N GLU A 545 -10.31 -5.88 43.51
CA GLU A 545 -9.28 -5.02 44.05
C GLU A 545 -8.27 -4.57 42.97
N GLU A 546 -7.85 -5.44 42.05
CA GLU A 546 -6.99 -5.05 40.92
C GLU A 546 -7.71 -4.12 39.94
N LEU A 547 -8.97 -4.41 39.58
CA LEU A 547 -9.78 -3.52 38.74
C LEU A 547 -10.13 -2.22 39.46
N GLN A 548 -10.46 -2.24 40.76
CA GLN A 548 -10.66 -1.01 41.55
C GLN A 548 -9.36 -0.24 41.75
N TYR A 549 -8.21 -0.90 41.84
CA TYR A 549 -6.90 -0.27 41.96
C TYR A 549 -6.46 0.38 40.64
N LEU A 550 -6.64 -0.31 39.51
CA LEU A 550 -6.44 0.28 38.18
C LEU A 550 -7.47 1.38 37.90
N ARG A 551 -8.74 1.20 38.31
CA ARG A 551 -9.82 2.20 38.17
C ARG A 551 -9.57 3.44 39.04
N SER A 552 -9.13 3.29 40.28
CA SER A 552 -8.82 4.43 41.16
C SER A 552 -7.60 5.22 40.69
N ARG A 553 -6.67 4.58 39.95
CA ARG A 553 -5.44 5.22 39.45
C ARG A 553 -5.58 5.79 38.04
N ALA A 554 -6.33 5.13 37.15
CA ALA A 554 -6.62 5.63 35.81
C ALA A 554 -7.70 6.73 35.82
N PHE A 555 -8.55 6.79 36.86
CA PHE A 555 -9.72 7.67 36.91
C PHE A 555 -9.78 8.56 38.17
N SER A 556 -8.64 8.96 38.76
CA SER A 556 -8.71 9.92 39.87
C SER A 556 -9.27 11.26 39.39
N ASP A 557 -10.39 11.67 39.98
CA ASP A 557 -11.19 12.89 39.74
C ASP A 557 -10.46 14.23 40.08
N GLU A 558 -9.17 14.38 39.79
CA GLU A 558 -8.46 15.66 39.96
C GLU A 558 -8.60 16.60 38.73
N TYR A 559 -9.58 16.34 37.85
CA TYR A 559 -9.86 17.14 36.64
C TYR A 559 -10.93 18.22 36.83
N GLY A 560 -11.06 18.75 38.04
CA GLY A 560 -11.86 19.94 38.32
C GLY A 560 -11.16 21.21 37.83
N ARG A 561 -11.49 21.67 36.61
CA ARG A 561 -11.07 22.94 35.96
C ARG A 561 -9.67 22.95 35.32
N MET A 562 -9.53 22.28 34.18
CA MET A 562 -8.57 22.72 33.15
C MET A 562 -9.30 22.83 31.81
N SER A 563 -9.18 23.98 31.14
CA SER A 563 -9.64 24.14 29.77
C SER A 563 -9.08 23.02 28.89
N PRO A 564 -9.81 22.52 27.88
CA PRO A 564 -9.32 21.43 27.04
C PRO A 564 -7.94 21.83 26.46
N PRO A 565 -6.90 21.00 26.64
CA PRO A 565 -5.59 21.30 26.10
C PRO A 565 -5.73 21.46 24.58
N LYS A 566 -5.12 22.50 24.01
CA LYS A 566 -5.10 22.69 22.55
C LYS A 566 -4.53 21.40 21.92
N PRO A 567 -5.22 20.79 20.94
CA PRO A 567 -4.74 19.56 20.35
C PRO A 567 -3.35 19.79 19.76
N LYS A 568 -2.39 18.91 20.09
CA LYS A 568 -1.08 18.91 19.45
C LYS A 568 -1.27 18.78 17.96
N THR A 569 -0.67 19.68 17.19
CA THR A 569 -0.62 19.55 15.74
C THR A 569 0.27 18.38 15.37
N VAL A 570 -0.33 17.36 14.76
CA VAL A 570 0.38 16.20 14.19
C VAL A 570 1.52 16.69 13.30
N SER A 571 2.66 16.04 13.40
CA SER A 571 3.81 16.30 12.56
C SER A 571 4.52 14.99 12.26
N LEU A 572 5.03 14.84 11.05
CA LEU A 572 5.86 13.70 10.64
C LEU A 572 7.32 13.93 11.06
N LEU A 573 7.75 15.19 11.16
CA LEU A 573 9.15 15.55 11.40
C LEU A 573 9.53 15.58 12.89
N SER A 574 10.67 14.97 13.21
CA SER A 574 11.30 15.12 14.54
C SER A 574 11.78 16.56 14.75
N ASN A 575 12.04 16.98 15.99
CA ASN A 575 12.60 18.32 16.28
C ASN A 575 13.92 18.59 15.53
N ARG A 576 14.76 17.56 15.34
CA ARG A 576 16.00 17.65 14.56
C ARG A 576 15.71 17.88 13.08
N MET A 577 14.74 17.15 12.52
CA MET A 577 14.30 17.32 11.13
C MET A 577 13.64 18.68 10.90
N LYS A 578 12.78 19.15 11.82
CA LYS A 578 12.14 20.47 11.75
C LYS A 578 13.15 21.61 11.69
N LYS A 579 14.21 21.56 12.51
CA LYS A 579 15.30 22.55 12.46
C LYS A 579 15.95 22.60 11.08
N LYS A 580 16.21 21.44 10.47
CA LYS A 580 16.75 21.35 9.11
C LYS A 580 15.74 21.86 8.07
N TYR A 581 14.52 21.36 8.10
CA TYR A 581 13.43 21.78 7.21
C TYR A 581 13.23 23.30 7.23
N ASN A 582 13.14 23.93 8.40
CA ASN A 582 12.98 25.37 8.52
C ASN A 582 14.19 26.16 8.00
N LYS A 583 15.42 25.65 8.18
CA LYS A 583 16.63 26.27 7.63
C LYS A 583 16.61 26.25 6.09
N LEU A 584 16.09 25.17 5.50
CA LEU A 584 16.04 24.96 4.06
C LEU A 584 14.87 25.69 3.41
N SER A 585 13.72 25.78 4.08
CA SER A 585 12.55 26.52 3.57
C SER A 585 12.75 28.03 3.58
N GLN A 586 13.60 28.57 4.46
CA GLN A 586 13.94 30.00 4.53
C GLN A 586 14.82 30.51 3.39
N HIS A 587 15.45 29.64 2.60
CA HIS A 587 16.26 30.03 1.43
C HIS A 587 15.46 30.08 0.11
N SER A 588 14.12 30.10 0.20
CA SER A 588 13.18 30.57 -0.83
C SER A 588 13.56 30.27 -2.28
N ALA A 589 13.55 28.98 -2.66
CA ALA A 589 13.39 28.46 -4.04
C ALA A 589 13.37 26.91 -4.11
N PHE A 590 13.31 26.20 -2.99
CA PHE A 590 13.81 24.81 -2.94
C PHE A 590 12.82 23.70 -3.25
N PHE A 591 11.51 23.99 -3.28
CA PHE A 591 10.47 22.98 -3.55
C PHE A 591 9.76 23.17 -4.90
N LEU A 592 10.07 24.24 -5.65
CA LEU A 592 9.23 24.71 -6.76
C LEU A 592 9.97 25.06 -8.06
N SER A 593 11.15 24.50 -8.32
CA SER A 593 11.62 24.46 -9.70
C SER A 593 12.26 23.11 -10.01
N ALA A 594 11.59 22.33 -10.85
CA ALA A 594 12.28 21.50 -11.82
C ALA A 594 13.20 22.43 -12.63
N SER A 595 14.43 22.64 -12.15
CA SER A 595 15.42 23.42 -12.88
C SER A 595 16.00 22.56 -14.00
N ASN A 596 15.89 23.06 -15.23
CA ASN A 596 16.27 22.46 -16.51
C ASN A 596 17.80 22.29 -16.73
N ASP A 597 18.57 21.94 -15.70
CA ASP A 597 20.03 21.76 -15.82
C ASP A 597 20.50 20.53 -15.02
N PRO A 598 21.03 19.48 -15.69
CA PRO A 598 21.60 18.30 -15.05
C PRO A 598 22.73 18.64 -14.05
N GLN A 599 23.46 19.73 -14.28
CA GLN A 599 24.49 20.20 -13.33
C GLN A 599 23.90 20.90 -12.11
N LEU A 600 22.72 21.50 -12.23
CA LEU A 600 22.02 22.13 -11.10
C LEU A 600 21.28 21.09 -10.25
N GLU A 601 20.78 20.02 -10.87
CA GLU A 601 20.21 18.86 -10.18
C GLU A 601 21.30 18.07 -9.44
N PHE A 602 22.46 17.86 -10.07
CA PHE A 602 23.65 17.32 -9.42
C PHE A 602 24.20 18.27 -8.34
N ARG A 603 24.23 19.60 -8.58
CA ARG A 603 24.63 20.58 -7.55
C ARG A 603 23.65 20.62 -6.40
N ASN A 604 22.35 20.55 -6.62
CA ASN A 604 21.35 20.48 -5.55
C ASN A 604 21.55 19.18 -4.79
N GLN A 605 21.63 18.02 -5.44
CA GLN A 605 21.95 16.74 -4.79
C GLN A 605 23.30 16.77 -4.02
N VAL A 606 24.33 17.44 -4.55
CA VAL A 606 25.65 17.59 -3.90
C VAL A 606 25.62 18.60 -2.74
N TYR A 607 24.90 19.72 -2.85
CA TYR A 607 24.71 20.69 -1.76
C TYR A 607 23.91 20.06 -0.60
N TRP A 608 22.92 19.24 -0.93
CA TRP A 608 22.14 18.45 0.03
C TRP A 608 22.99 17.33 0.69
N CYS A 609 23.87 16.66 -0.05
CA CYS A 609 24.84 15.70 0.50
C CYS A 609 25.88 16.38 1.42
N GLN A 610 26.41 17.54 1.04
CA GLN A 610 27.38 18.28 1.86
C GLN A 610 26.76 18.82 3.16
N CYS A 611 25.51 19.31 3.13
CA CYS A 611 24.80 19.79 4.33
C CYS A 611 24.30 18.66 5.27
N SER A 612 24.40 17.40 4.84
CA SER A 612 24.02 16.23 5.64
C SER A 612 25.22 15.58 6.36
N ILE A 613 26.43 15.89 5.90
CA ILE A 613 27.72 15.41 6.44
C ILE A 613 28.33 16.43 7.44
N SER A 614 27.89 17.69 7.42
CA SER A 614 28.15 18.72 8.45
C SER A 614 27.00 18.83 9.45
#